data_AF-A0AAE0E0U4-F1
#
_entry.id   AF-A0AAE0E0U4-F1
#
_cell.length_a   1.000
_cell.length_b   1.000
_cell.length_c   1.000
_cell.angle_alpha   90.00
_cell.angle_beta   90.00
_cell.angle_gamma   90.00
#
_symmetry.space_group_name_H-M   'P 1'
#
loop_
_entity.id
_entity.type
_entity.pdbx_description
1 polymer ?
#
loop_
_entity_poly.entity_id
_entity_poly.type
_entity_poly.pdbx_seq_one_letter_code
_entity_poly.pdbx_strand_id
1 'polypeptide(L)'
;MLEREFLQLLKEEFKAFELLFNKGIDRMLENIRKTSSDPKGSANKVFSSSNLESAKQNFPEFDGSDPKLWIRKCDRAFLLHPVPQDQKVLVASSQFEKEAEMWYQLVYARRVGVTWREFKEAVLDRFLNEKQELVV
;
A
#
# COMPACT_ATOMS: atom_id res chain seq x y z
N MET A 1 -1.41 -25.35 -14.28
CA MET A 1 -1.79 -25.88 -12.96
C MET A 1 -1.15 -25.05 -11.84
N LEU A 2 0.16 -24.79 -11.91
CA LEU A 2 0.92 -23.98 -10.95
C LEU A 2 0.45 -22.51 -10.79
N GLU A 3 -0.02 -21.87 -11.86
CA GLU A 3 -0.41 -20.46 -11.83
C GLU A 3 -1.67 -20.20 -10.97
N ARG A 4 -2.67 -21.08 -11.02
CA ARG A 4 -3.90 -20.92 -10.21
C ARG A 4 -3.64 -21.16 -8.72
N GLU A 5 -2.77 -22.10 -8.39
CA GLU A 5 -2.41 -22.38 -6.99
C GLU A 5 -1.53 -21.28 -6.42
N PHE A 6 -0.59 -20.74 -7.21
CA PHE A 6 0.20 -19.57 -6.84
C PHE A 6 -0.69 -18.36 -6.59
N LEU A 7 -1.67 -18.09 -7.46
CA LEU A 7 -2.64 -17.00 -7.28
C LEU A 7 -3.55 -17.22 -6.06
N GLN A 8 -3.92 -18.46 -5.76
CA GLN A 8 -4.73 -18.77 -4.58
C GLN A 8 -3.93 -18.56 -3.29
N LEU A 9 -2.67 -19.00 -3.27
CA LEU A 9 -1.74 -18.73 -2.16
C LEU A 9 -1.52 -17.23 -1.99
N LEU A 10 -1.34 -16.49 -3.08
CA LEU A 10 -1.18 -15.03 -3.04
C LEU A 10 -2.43 -14.33 -2.48
N LYS A 11 -3.63 -14.84 -2.79
CA LYS A 11 -4.89 -14.34 -2.22
C LYS A 11 -5.06 -14.65 -0.73
N GLU A 12 -4.63 -15.84 -0.29
CA GLU A 12 -4.69 -16.21 1.13
C GLU A 12 -3.65 -15.46 1.95
N GLU A 13 -2.43 -15.29 1.42
CA GLU A 13 -1.39 -14.43 1.99
C GLU A 13 -1.86 -12.97 2.04
N PHE A 14 -2.54 -12.49 0.99
CA PHE A 14 -3.15 -11.15 0.95
C PHE A 14 -4.19 -10.96 2.06
N LYS A 15 -5.13 -11.90 2.23
CA LYS A 15 -6.12 -11.84 3.31
C LYS A 15 -5.46 -11.84 4.68
N ALA A 16 -4.41 -12.65 4.87
CA ALA A 16 -3.67 -12.71 6.12
C ALA A 16 -2.96 -11.37 6.41
N PHE A 17 -2.35 -10.76 5.38
CA PHE A 17 -1.74 -9.43 5.49
C PHE A 17 -2.77 -8.35 5.78
N GLU A 18 -3.87 -8.28 5.03
CA GLU A 18 -4.93 -7.29 5.21
C GLU A 18 -5.52 -7.40 6.63
N LEU A 19 -5.72 -8.62 7.12
CA LEU A 19 -6.16 -8.89 8.47
C LEU A 19 -5.14 -8.41 9.52
N LEU A 20 -3.84 -8.62 9.31
CA LEU A 20 -2.78 -8.14 10.20
C LEU A 20 -2.67 -6.61 10.17
N PHE A 21 -2.78 -6.00 8.99
CA PHE A 21 -2.78 -4.56 8.79
C PHE A 21 -3.95 -3.92 9.55
N ASN A 22 -5.17 -4.41 9.31
CA ASN A 22 -6.38 -3.92 9.98
C ASN A 22 -6.30 -4.08 11.51
N LYS A 23 -5.85 -5.24 12.00
CA LYS A 23 -5.62 -5.49 13.44
C LYS A 23 -4.57 -4.54 14.04
N GLY A 24 -3.53 -4.19 13.28
CA GLY A 24 -2.51 -3.23 13.70
C GLY A 24 -3.10 -1.82 13.87
N ILE A 25 -3.92 -1.38 12.91
CA ILE A 25 -4.59 -0.08 13.00
C ILE A 25 -5.61 -0.07 14.16
N ASP A 26 -6.35 -1.16 14.37
CA ASP A 26 -7.28 -1.31 15.50
C ASP A 26 -6.59 -1.06 16.84
N ARG A 27 -5.39 -1.65 17.04
CA ARG A 27 -4.58 -1.43 18.24
C ARG A 27 -4.15 0.02 18.42
N MET A 28 -3.72 0.68 17.35
CA MET A 28 -3.29 2.07 17.41
C MET A 28 -4.46 3.02 17.73
N LEU A 29 -5.63 2.79 17.12
CA LEU A 29 -6.83 3.57 17.43
C LEU A 29 -7.29 3.37 18.86
N GLU A 30 -7.24 2.14 19.37
CA GLU A 30 -7.56 1.85 20.77
C GLU A 30 -6.60 2.56 21.74
N ASN A 31 -5.32 2.66 21.40
CA ASN A 31 -4.35 3.40 22.21
C ASN A 31 -4.61 4.92 22.19
N ILE A 32 -4.90 5.51 21.02
CA ILE A 32 -5.24 6.94 20.90
C ILE A 32 -6.53 7.27 21.68
N ARG A 33 -7.54 6.40 21.59
CA ARG A 33 -8.79 6.53 22.34
C ARG A 33 -8.53 6.53 23.86
N LYS A 34 -7.59 5.70 24.34
CA LYS A 34 -7.16 5.66 25.75
C LYS A 34 -6.33 6.87 26.17
N THR A 35 -5.51 7.45 25.29
CA THR A 35 -4.76 8.68 25.62
C THR A 35 -5.62 9.95 25.59
N SER A 36 -6.83 9.88 25.02
CA SER A 36 -7.77 11.01 24.94
C SER A 36 -8.50 11.30 26.26
N SER A 37 -8.41 10.44 27.27
CA SER A 37 -9.07 10.65 28.57
C SER A 37 -8.25 11.45 29.59
N ASP A 38 -7.01 11.83 29.27
CA ASP A 38 -6.17 12.65 30.16
C ASP A 38 -6.14 14.14 29.71
N PRO A 39 -6.62 15.10 30.54
CA PRO A 39 -6.82 16.49 30.12
C PRO A 39 -5.53 17.34 30.07
N LYS A 40 -4.32 16.77 30.17
CA LYS A 40 -3.07 17.55 30.20
C LYS A 40 -1.91 16.83 29.48
N GLY A 41 -1.72 17.14 28.21
CA GLY A 41 -0.56 16.65 27.46
C GLY A 41 -0.54 17.14 26.01
N SER A 42 0.02 18.34 25.80
CA SER A 42 0.33 18.87 24.47
C SER A 42 1.58 18.18 23.92
N ALA A 43 1.45 17.30 22.91
CA ALA A 43 2.47 17.03 21.90
C ALA A 43 1.94 16.13 20.76
N ASN A 44 2.03 16.64 19.52
CA ASN A 44 1.98 15.92 18.24
C ASN A 44 0.64 15.31 17.77
N LYS A 45 -0.27 16.17 17.30
CA LYS A 45 -1.49 15.82 16.54
C LYS A 45 -1.21 15.47 15.06
N VAL A 46 -0.11 14.77 14.76
CA VAL A 46 0.30 14.47 13.35
C VAL A 46 -0.63 13.43 12.69
N PHE A 47 -1.36 12.64 13.49
CA PHE A 47 -2.38 11.71 13.03
C PHE A 47 -3.63 11.84 13.91
N SER A 48 -4.69 12.48 13.41
CA SER A 48 -6.00 12.43 14.06
C SER A 48 -6.57 11.01 13.97
N SER A 49 -7.34 10.60 14.97
CA SER A 49 -8.14 9.35 14.92
C SER A 49 -8.91 9.24 13.62
N SER A 50 -9.51 10.35 13.15
CA SER A 50 -10.19 10.41 11.86
C SER A 50 -9.31 10.06 10.65
N ASN A 51 -8.03 10.48 10.62
CA ASN A 51 -7.09 10.14 9.54
C ASN A 51 -6.66 8.67 9.58
N LEU A 52 -6.65 8.05 10.77
CA LEU A 52 -6.28 6.66 10.97
C LEU A 52 -7.47 5.71 10.76
N GLU A 53 -8.69 6.12 11.13
CA GLU A 53 -9.95 5.51 10.68
C GLU A 53 -10.07 5.54 9.15
N SER A 54 -9.67 6.65 8.51
CA SER A 54 -9.62 6.73 7.04
C SER A 54 -8.56 5.80 6.44
N ALA A 55 -7.46 5.55 7.16
CA ALA A 55 -6.40 4.62 6.75
C ALA A 55 -6.74 3.15 7.01
N LYS A 56 -7.62 2.84 8.00
CA LYS A 56 -8.26 1.52 8.12
C LYS A 56 -9.08 1.20 6.89
N GLN A 57 -9.61 2.23 6.22
CA GLN A 57 -10.70 2.00 5.32
C GLN A 57 -10.28 1.41 3.99
N ASN A 58 -9.05 1.63 3.48
CA ASN A 58 -8.45 0.87 2.37
C ASN A 58 -6.94 1.16 2.28
N PHE A 59 -6.10 0.13 2.13
CA PHE A 59 -4.77 0.35 1.56
C PHE A 59 -4.99 0.98 0.17
N PRO A 60 -4.20 1.99 -0.26
CA PRO A 60 -4.52 2.70 -1.49
C PRO A 60 -4.53 1.76 -2.70
N GLU A 61 -5.71 1.55 -3.27
CA GLU A 61 -5.88 0.93 -4.59
C GLU A 61 -5.19 1.79 -5.66
N PHE A 62 -4.69 1.14 -6.70
CA PHE A 62 -4.02 1.78 -7.81
C PHE A 62 -4.56 1.27 -9.14
N ASP A 63 -5.29 2.13 -9.83
CA ASP A 63 -5.80 1.87 -11.17
C ASP A 63 -4.88 2.45 -12.27
N GLY A 64 -3.70 2.95 -11.91
CA GLY A 64 -2.81 3.71 -12.79
C GLY A 64 -2.90 5.23 -12.62
N SER A 65 -3.85 5.75 -11.83
CA SER A 65 -3.99 7.20 -11.62
C SER A 65 -3.07 7.75 -10.55
N ASP A 66 -2.46 8.90 -10.83
CA ASP A 66 -1.64 9.69 -9.91
C ASP A 66 -0.56 8.86 -9.16
N PRO A 67 0.38 8.21 -9.87
CA PRO A 67 1.37 7.31 -9.27
C PRO A 67 2.20 7.98 -8.17
N LYS A 68 2.47 9.29 -8.28
CA LYS A 68 3.17 10.06 -7.24
C LYS A 68 2.40 10.15 -5.92
N LEU A 69 1.08 10.31 -6.00
CA LEU A 69 0.23 10.38 -4.80
C LEU A 69 0.09 8.99 -4.20
N TRP A 70 -0.13 7.97 -5.04
CA TRP A 70 -0.21 6.59 -4.62
C TRP A 70 1.04 6.14 -3.86
N ILE A 71 2.24 6.37 -4.44
CA ILE A 71 3.53 6.09 -3.80
C ILE A 71 3.65 6.74 -2.42
N ARG A 72 3.28 8.01 -2.28
CA ARG A 72 3.35 8.73 -1.00
C ARG A 72 2.43 8.12 0.04
N LYS A 73 1.23 7.66 -0.36
CA LYS A 73 0.30 6.95 0.53
C LYS A 73 0.88 5.61 0.96
N CYS A 74 1.49 4.85 0.04
CA CYS A 74 2.17 3.59 0.35
C CYS A 74 3.35 3.78 1.31
N ASP A 75 4.22 4.77 1.06
CA ASP A 75 5.34 5.10 1.96
C ASP A 75 4.83 5.46 3.37
N ARG A 76 3.73 6.23 3.47
CA ARG A 76 3.09 6.54 4.76
C ARG A 76 2.51 5.29 5.44
N ALA A 77 1.87 4.40 4.68
CA ALA A 77 1.33 3.15 5.21
C ALA A 77 2.44 2.25 5.77
N PHE A 78 3.58 2.14 5.07
CA PHE A 78 4.74 1.37 5.53
C PHE A 78 5.48 1.98 6.73
N LEU A 79 5.33 3.28 6.98
CA LEU A 79 5.83 3.92 8.21
C LEU A 79 4.93 3.61 9.40
N LEU A 80 3.61 3.53 9.19
CA LEU A 80 2.64 3.16 10.22
C LEU A 80 2.69 1.66 10.54
N HIS A 81 2.96 0.84 9.52
CA HIS A 81 3.05 -0.60 9.61
C HIS A 81 4.38 -1.06 9.02
N PRO A 82 5.39 -1.34 9.86
CA PRO A 82 6.69 -1.79 9.38
C PRO A 82 6.53 -3.09 8.57
N VAL A 83 6.57 -2.96 7.25
CA VAL A 83 6.62 -4.09 6.30
C VAL A 83 8.09 -4.37 5.98
N PRO A 84 8.55 -5.64 6.06
CA PRO A 84 9.89 -6.02 5.64
C PRO A 84 10.20 -5.52 4.23
N GLN A 85 11.43 -5.06 3.99
CA GLN A 85 11.80 -4.38 2.74
C GLN A 85 11.58 -5.24 1.50
N ASP A 86 11.77 -6.55 1.63
CA ASP A 86 11.54 -7.62 0.67
C ASP A 86 10.05 -7.88 0.38
N GLN A 87 9.16 -7.53 1.30
CA GLN A 87 7.72 -7.74 1.17
C GLN A 87 6.96 -6.50 0.67
N LYS A 88 7.58 -5.31 0.70
CA LYS A 88 6.91 -4.05 0.30
C LYS A 88 6.37 -4.07 -1.13
N VAL A 89 7.12 -4.64 -2.06
CA VAL A 89 6.68 -4.71 -3.47
C VAL A 89 5.46 -5.61 -3.59
N LEU A 90 5.49 -6.79 -2.98
CA LEU A 90 4.37 -7.74 -2.98
C LEU A 90 3.10 -7.10 -2.41
N VAL A 91 3.22 -6.42 -1.27
CA VAL A 91 2.11 -5.74 -0.59
C VAL A 91 1.56 -4.57 -1.41
N ALA A 92 2.43 -3.80 -2.06
CA ALA A 92 1.97 -2.66 -2.85
C ALA A 92 1.35 -3.09 -4.18
N SER A 93 1.94 -4.07 -4.87
CA SER A 93 1.42 -4.59 -6.13
C SER A 93 0.09 -5.30 -5.96
N SER A 94 -0.20 -5.87 -4.79
CA SER A 94 -1.50 -6.52 -4.55
C SER A 94 -2.69 -5.54 -4.49
N GLN A 95 -2.43 -4.24 -4.55
CA GLN A 95 -3.43 -3.17 -4.56
C GLN A 95 -3.62 -2.61 -5.97
N PHE A 96 -2.96 -3.23 -6.95
CA PHE A 96 -3.14 -2.86 -8.33
C PHE A 96 -4.47 -3.41 -8.84
N GLU A 97 -5.12 -2.57 -9.62
CA GLU A 97 -6.40 -2.86 -10.22
C GLU A 97 -6.32 -2.57 -11.72
N LYS A 98 -7.17 -3.25 -12.50
CA LYS A 98 -7.35 -3.01 -13.94
C LYS A 98 -6.01 -3.04 -14.71
N GLU A 99 -5.63 -1.91 -15.33
CA GLU A 99 -4.44 -1.78 -16.17
C GLU A 99 -3.14 -1.91 -15.38
N ALA A 100 -3.14 -1.51 -14.11
CA ALA A 100 -1.97 -1.64 -13.24
C ALA A 100 -1.66 -3.11 -12.92
N GLU A 101 -2.69 -3.90 -12.64
CA GLU A 101 -2.55 -5.33 -12.35
C GLU A 101 -2.01 -6.07 -13.57
N MET A 102 -2.59 -5.79 -14.75
CA MET A 102 -2.12 -6.39 -16.01
C MET A 102 -0.66 -6.03 -16.30
N TRP A 103 -0.28 -4.77 -16.11
CA TRP A 103 1.12 -4.33 -16.28
C TRP A 103 2.05 -5.07 -15.33
N TYR A 104 1.67 -5.19 -14.05
CA TYR A 104 2.48 -5.87 -13.05
C TYR A 104 2.69 -7.33 -13.40
N GLN A 105 1.62 -8.05 -13.77
CA GLN A 105 1.72 -9.44 -14.20
C GLN A 105 2.67 -9.60 -15.40
N LEU A 106 2.57 -8.74 -16.40
CA LEU A 106 3.42 -8.82 -17.60
C LEU A 106 4.90 -8.53 -17.32
N VAL A 107 5.20 -7.52 -16.49
CA VAL A 107 6.57 -7.05 -16.25
C VAL A 107 7.27 -7.86 -15.14
N TYR A 108 6.52 -8.33 -14.14
CA TYR A 108 7.06 -8.94 -12.93
C TYR A 108 6.80 -10.45 -12.82
N ALA A 109 6.12 -11.10 -13.77
CA ALA A 109 5.86 -12.56 -13.76
C ALA A 109 7.09 -13.45 -13.49
N ARG A 110 8.31 -12.97 -13.78
CA ARG A 110 9.56 -13.71 -13.58
C ARG A 110 10.64 -12.92 -12.83
N ARG A 111 10.31 -11.72 -12.32
CA ARG A 111 11.28 -10.89 -11.60
C ARG A 111 11.20 -11.16 -10.11
N VAL A 112 12.35 -11.43 -9.50
CA VAL A 112 12.51 -11.64 -8.05
C VAL A 112 13.52 -10.65 -7.50
N GLY A 113 13.40 -10.30 -6.22
CA GLY A 113 14.36 -9.42 -5.54
C GLY A 113 14.29 -7.95 -5.94
N VAL A 114 13.18 -7.51 -6.53
CA VAL A 114 12.96 -6.10 -6.87
C VAL A 114 12.82 -5.30 -5.59
N THR A 115 13.63 -4.27 -5.43
CA THR A 115 13.56 -3.39 -4.26
C THR A 115 12.37 -2.44 -4.38
N TRP A 116 11.86 -1.98 -3.24
CA TRP A 116 10.82 -0.94 -3.22
C TRP A 116 11.21 0.33 -4.00
N ARG A 117 12.51 0.67 -4.05
CA ARG A 117 13.00 1.83 -4.80
C ARG A 117 12.83 1.62 -6.31
N GLU A 118 13.35 0.52 -6.83
CA GLU A 118 13.25 0.18 -8.27
C GLU A 118 11.79 0.05 -8.70
N PHE A 119 10.95 -0.53 -7.83
CA PHE A 119 9.52 -0.65 -8.11
C PHE A 119 8.84 0.72 -8.24
N LYS A 120 9.14 1.67 -7.35
CA LYS A 120 8.60 3.04 -7.44
C LYS A 120 9.00 3.73 -8.75
N GLU A 121 10.24 3.57 -9.17
CA GLU A 121 10.74 4.12 -10.43
C GLU A 121 10.00 3.51 -11.62
N ALA A 122 9.81 2.18 -11.64
CA ALA A 122 9.06 1.50 -12.70
C ALA A 122 7.59 1.93 -12.76
N VAL A 123 6.93 2.10 -11.61
CA VAL A 123 5.54 2.60 -11.54
C VAL A 123 5.44 4.03 -12.06
N LEU A 124 6.39 4.89 -11.70
CA LEU A 124 6.42 6.25 -12.23
C LEU A 124 6.66 6.25 -13.74
N ASP A 125 7.65 5.50 -14.22
CA ASP A 125 7.95 5.44 -15.65
C ASP A 125 6.76 4.96 -16.49
N ARG A 126 6.02 3.95 -15.99
CA ARG A 126 4.84 3.43 -16.67
C ARG A 126 3.67 4.41 -16.67
N PHE A 127 3.24 4.87 -15.50
CA PHE A 127 1.94 5.54 -15.34
C PHE A 127 2.02 7.07 -15.27
N LEU A 128 3.20 7.65 -15.07
CA LEU A 128 3.38 9.09 -15.13
C LEU A 128 3.58 9.56 -16.57
N ASN A 129 4.27 8.77 -17.39
CA ASN A 129 4.61 9.13 -18.77
C ASN A 129 3.46 8.88 -19.76
N GLU A 130 2.55 7.91 -19.50
CA GLU A 130 1.37 7.68 -20.34
C GLU A 130 0.38 8.88 -20.34
N LYS A 131 0.38 9.72 -19.30
CA LYS A 131 -0.53 10.90 -19.22
C LYS A 131 0.05 12.18 -19.84
N GLN A 132 1.27 12.15 -20.39
CA GLN A 132 1.91 13.32 -21.00
C GLN A 132 1.63 13.46 -22.51
N GLU A 133 0.98 12.48 -23.17
CA GLU A 133 0.73 12.50 -24.62
C GLU A 133 -0.59 13.16 -25.08
N LEU A 134 -1.40 13.73 -24.18
CA LEU A 134 -2.65 14.44 -24.55
C LEU A 134 -2.54 15.96 -24.42
N VAL A 135 -1.41 16.53 -24.88
CA VAL A 135 -1.30 17.97 -25.19
C VAL A 135 -0.49 18.14 -26.47
N VAL A 136 -1.06 17.79 -27.62
CA VAL A 136 -0.68 18.35 -28.93
C VAL A 136 -1.94 18.63 -29.73
#